data_AF-A0A8C0GFY6-F1
#
_entry.id   AF-A0A8C0GFY6-F1
#
_cell.length_a   1.000
_cell.length_b   1.000
_cell.length_c   1.000
_cell.angle_alpha   90.00
_cell.angle_beta   90.00
_cell.angle_gamma   90.00
#
_symmetry.space_group_name_H-M   'P 1'
#
loop_
_entity.id
_entity.type
_entity.pdbx_description
1 polymer ?
#
loop_
_entity_poly.entity_id
_entity_poly.type
_entity_poly.pdbx_seq_one_letter_code
_entity_poly.pdbx_strand_id
1 'polypeptide(L)'
;TFTYQDLSSEFCVPLTRTDNIPNTYTNMCKYHAAHCPTSNIPMMLLNPQPYHVPNGMSTGKFSDGMVYGVVHRTDNNHKKEMVVYGWSAHQLKEEMNYIKDVRATLEKVRKKMYGEYGEMKRKIQQLTNELTITNVEKESLERHMQVQASALDSFSEMNSSLTSASIELQKTLVDVSLENTDIRDQIRNLKHTHEQSMEKLKEKQKQLETAQVENQLLKLKVECSQEANADVMREMTRRLYSQYEDKLKQEEQKHIAEKETLIAETNRLLKAIEEANKKMQITETSIQEKDKRIGELDQFIQRMEEVTFSAQRMLMYRFLITSIRSQHLEEVAAGLRERIKHLDDMVHCQQKKVKLMVEEIEILKKKIMQKELFIKQLLEKISFLECENKELQDRLDYLMETQPRTNVETREIGVGCDLPSSRRSPETSRPVRTYTPFKRVLEFTVKNNTS
;
A
#
# COMPACT_ATOMS: atom_id res chain seq x y z
N THR A 1 0.68 40.06 -11.87
CA THR A 1 1.69 40.54 -12.85
C THR A 1 1.13 40.28 -14.23
N PHE A 2 0.79 41.33 -14.99
CA PHE A 2 1.70 42.10 -15.87
C PHE A 2 2.29 41.21 -17.00
N THR A 3 2.20 41.46 -18.32
CA THR A 3 1.23 42.13 -19.26
C THR A 3 1.89 42.26 -20.65
N TYR A 4 1.10 42.50 -21.73
CA TYR A 4 1.50 42.89 -23.10
C TYR A 4 2.11 41.75 -23.98
N GLN A 5 1.96 41.64 -25.31
CA GLN A 5 1.84 42.61 -26.45
C GLN A 5 3.20 43.19 -26.93
N ASP A 6 3.48 43.43 -28.24
CA ASP A 6 2.68 43.24 -29.47
C ASP A 6 3.53 43.16 -30.78
N LEU A 7 2.89 42.67 -31.86
CA LEU A 7 2.92 43.00 -33.32
C LEU A 7 4.14 43.63 -34.08
N SER A 8 4.06 43.53 -35.43
CA SER A 8 4.76 44.32 -36.52
C SER A 8 6.07 43.70 -37.06
N SER A 9 6.23 43.34 -38.35
CA SER A 9 6.35 44.12 -39.63
C SER A 9 7.79 44.67 -39.88
N GLU A 10 8.34 44.93 -41.09
CA GLU A 10 7.84 44.86 -42.49
C GLU A 10 9.00 44.93 -43.54
N PHE A 11 8.65 44.78 -44.84
CA PHE A 11 9.32 45.33 -46.07
C PHE A 11 10.68 44.85 -46.67
N CYS A 12 10.70 44.97 -48.02
CA CYS A 12 11.82 45.27 -48.96
C CYS A 12 12.73 44.18 -49.59
N VAL A 13 12.34 43.77 -50.81
CA VAL A 13 13.16 43.52 -52.03
C VAL A 13 13.74 44.87 -52.60
N PRO A 14 14.55 44.99 -53.71
CA PRO A 14 14.68 44.13 -54.92
C PRO A 14 16.09 44.04 -55.61
N LEU A 15 16.08 43.51 -56.86
CA LEU A 15 16.86 43.88 -58.08
C LEU A 15 17.80 42.86 -58.76
N THR A 16 18.12 43.16 -60.03
CA THR A 16 18.51 42.24 -61.13
C THR A 16 19.47 42.91 -62.14
N ARG A 17 19.74 42.26 -63.31
CA ARG A 17 20.59 42.68 -64.47
C ARG A 17 22.12 42.49 -64.30
N THR A 18 22.97 42.46 -65.33
CA THR A 18 23.10 41.86 -66.71
C THR A 18 24.32 42.54 -67.38
N ASP A 19 24.76 42.03 -68.55
CA ASP A 19 25.40 42.77 -69.68
C ASP A 19 26.93 42.67 -70.00
N ASN A 20 27.18 42.20 -71.25
CA ASN A 20 28.12 42.66 -72.31
C ASN A 20 29.68 42.69 -72.19
N ILE A 21 30.34 41.82 -72.99
CA ILE A 21 31.01 42.12 -74.29
C ILE A 21 31.78 43.47 -74.43
N PRO A 22 33.08 43.48 -74.85
CA PRO A 22 33.43 44.00 -76.20
C PRO A 22 34.66 43.40 -76.94
N ASN A 23 34.75 43.73 -78.25
CA ASN A 23 35.74 43.32 -79.27
C ASN A 23 37.04 44.16 -79.36
N THR A 24 38.08 43.60 -80.00
CA THR A 24 38.94 44.25 -81.04
C THR A 24 39.30 43.20 -82.13
N TYR A 25 39.62 43.42 -83.43
CA TYR A 25 39.96 44.55 -84.34
C TYR A 25 41.44 44.91 -84.60
N THR A 26 41.74 45.20 -85.89
CA THR A 26 42.90 45.96 -86.46
C THR A 26 44.16 45.14 -86.85
N ASN A 27 44.99 45.47 -87.89
CA ASN A 27 44.72 45.80 -89.31
C ASN A 27 46.03 45.79 -90.20
N MET A 28 45.87 45.68 -91.53
CA MET A 28 46.67 46.31 -92.63
C MET A 28 48.22 46.26 -92.77
N CYS A 29 48.68 45.68 -93.91
CA CYS A 29 49.75 46.16 -94.83
C CYS A 29 49.75 45.27 -96.11
N LYS A 30 49.92 45.65 -97.40
CA LYS A 30 50.05 46.92 -98.19
C LYS A 30 51.43 47.50 -98.60
N TYR A 31 52.11 46.83 -99.54
CA TYR A 31 53.02 47.39 -100.58
C TYR A 31 52.83 46.56 -101.89
N HIS A 32 52.82 47.02 -103.16
CA HIS A 32 52.94 48.34 -103.84
C HIS A 32 54.37 48.86 -104.13
N ALA A 33 54.76 49.33 -105.33
CA ALA A 33 54.14 49.29 -106.69
C ALA A 33 55.12 49.79 -107.82
N ALA A 34 54.77 49.54 -109.10
CA ALA A 34 55.03 50.39 -110.30
C ALA A 34 56.49 50.61 -110.83
N HIS A 35 56.78 50.98 -112.10
CA HIS A 35 56.08 50.86 -113.41
C HIS A 35 57.00 51.19 -114.63
N CYS A 36 56.76 50.54 -115.78
CA CYS A 36 56.82 51.08 -117.16
C CYS A 36 58.21 51.58 -117.74
N PRO A 37 58.28 52.24 -118.93
CA PRO A 37 58.23 51.51 -120.22
C PRO A 37 59.24 51.97 -121.33
N THR A 38 59.09 51.34 -122.51
CA THR A 38 59.61 51.65 -123.87
C THR A 38 59.92 53.12 -124.27
N SER A 39 60.97 53.33 -125.10
CA SER A 39 60.88 53.83 -126.52
C SER A 39 61.94 54.86 -127.01
N ASN A 40 62.49 54.60 -128.23
CA ASN A 40 62.93 55.53 -129.31
C ASN A 40 64.29 56.33 -129.39
N ILE A 41 65.06 56.03 -130.48
CA ILE A 41 65.65 56.97 -131.52
C ILE A 41 66.88 57.83 -131.11
N PRO A 42 67.89 58.20 -131.98
CA PRO A 42 67.99 58.30 -133.48
C PRO A 42 69.03 57.35 -134.16
N MET A 43 69.02 57.03 -135.48
CA MET A 43 69.26 57.79 -136.76
C MET A 43 70.69 58.32 -136.99
N MET A 44 71.32 58.28 -138.18
CA MET A 44 70.90 57.86 -139.56
C MET A 44 71.72 56.65 -140.14
N LEU A 45 72.49 56.60 -141.25
CA LEU A 45 72.93 57.57 -142.30
C LEU A 45 73.45 56.92 -143.64
N LEU A 46 72.58 56.82 -144.66
CA LEU A 46 72.80 56.70 -146.14
C LEU A 46 73.29 55.42 -146.89
N ASN A 47 73.11 55.52 -148.22
CA ASN A 47 73.09 54.51 -149.30
C ASN A 47 73.97 55.04 -150.51
N PRO A 48 73.70 54.76 -151.81
CA PRO A 48 74.33 53.78 -152.72
C PRO A 48 75.42 54.31 -153.73
N GLN A 49 75.69 53.51 -154.80
CA GLN A 49 76.41 53.75 -156.07
C GLN A 49 76.12 55.10 -156.81
N PRO A 50 76.94 55.64 -157.78
CA PRO A 50 77.36 54.95 -159.04
C PRO A 50 78.67 55.40 -159.80
N TYR A 51 78.77 55.01 -161.09
CA TYR A 51 79.85 55.08 -162.13
C TYR A 51 80.43 56.47 -162.55
N HIS A 52 81.65 56.52 -163.16
CA HIS A 52 81.95 56.76 -164.61
C HIS A 52 83.45 57.13 -164.94
N VAL A 53 83.78 57.34 -166.23
CA VAL A 53 85.13 57.48 -166.88
C VAL A 53 85.19 58.73 -167.81
N PRO A 54 86.32 59.51 -167.95
CA PRO A 54 87.13 59.53 -169.20
C PRO A 54 88.62 60.07 -169.24
N ASN A 55 89.39 59.60 -170.26
CA ASN A 55 90.47 60.23 -171.09
C ASN A 55 91.89 60.63 -170.58
N GLY A 56 92.93 60.46 -171.47
CA GLY A 56 94.35 60.82 -171.17
C GLY A 56 95.49 60.79 -172.24
N MET A 57 95.38 60.16 -173.44
CA MET A 57 96.41 60.13 -174.55
C MET A 57 97.78 59.41 -174.31
N SER A 58 98.65 59.06 -175.29
CA SER A 58 98.78 59.38 -176.75
C SER A 58 99.41 58.28 -177.68
N THR A 59 98.97 58.21 -178.96
CA THR A 59 99.68 57.75 -180.23
C THR A 59 100.40 56.37 -180.30
N GLY A 60 100.24 55.45 -181.30
CA GLY A 60 99.54 55.31 -182.62
C GLY A 60 99.58 53.83 -183.09
N LYS A 61 99.45 53.33 -184.35
CA LYS A 61 99.18 53.84 -185.73
C LYS A 61 98.67 52.67 -186.67
N PHE A 62 98.84 52.72 -188.01
CA PHE A 62 98.18 51.83 -189.06
C PHE A 62 99.16 50.82 -189.76
N SER A 63 98.85 49.96 -190.78
CA SER A 63 97.75 49.85 -191.79
C SER A 63 97.42 48.40 -192.29
N ASP A 64 97.12 48.16 -193.61
CA ASP A 64 96.28 47.07 -194.18
C ASP A 64 96.65 46.60 -195.64
N GLY A 65 95.93 45.60 -196.22
CA GLY A 65 96.03 45.01 -197.60
C GLY A 65 94.78 44.15 -197.98
N MET A 66 94.70 43.44 -199.14
CA MET A 66 93.50 42.64 -199.55
C MET A 66 93.79 41.32 -200.32
N VAL A 67 92.91 40.29 -200.16
CA VAL A 67 92.96 38.95 -200.82
C VAL A 67 91.55 38.32 -200.95
N TYR A 68 91.27 37.57 -202.04
CA TYR A 68 90.00 36.87 -202.31
C TYR A 68 90.05 35.39 -201.88
N GLY A 69 88.90 34.78 -201.55
CA GLY A 69 88.81 33.36 -201.17
C GLY A 69 87.45 32.72 -201.47
N VAL A 70 87.45 31.41 -201.73
CA VAL A 70 86.26 30.62 -202.09
C VAL A 70 86.11 29.43 -201.14
N VAL A 71 84.96 29.32 -200.46
CA VAL A 71 84.64 28.22 -199.54
C VAL A 71 83.19 27.76 -199.80
N HIS A 72 82.96 26.45 -199.79
CA HIS A 72 81.64 25.88 -200.10
C HIS A 72 80.58 26.20 -199.05
N ARG A 73 79.38 26.55 -199.51
CA ARG A 73 78.15 26.28 -198.77
C ARG A 73 77.62 24.89 -199.11
N THR A 74 77.64 24.00 -198.14
CA THR A 74 76.92 22.72 -198.17
C THR A 74 75.49 22.93 -197.66
N ASP A 75 74.69 23.65 -198.44
CA ASP A 75 73.28 23.90 -198.11
C ASP A 75 72.47 22.61 -198.34
N ASN A 76 71.57 22.27 -197.41
CA ASN A 76 70.96 20.94 -197.31
C ASN A 76 69.80 20.69 -198.32
N ASN A 77 69.93 21.26 -199.52
CA ASN A 77 69.16 20.90 -200.70
C ASN A 77 70.05 21.10 -201.94
N HIS A 78 70.77 20.06 -202.34
CA HIS A 78 71.88 20.15 -203.32
C HIS A 78 71.41 20.32 -204.78
N LYS A 79 71.07 21.55 -205.15
CA LYS A 79 71.74 22.15 -206.33
C LYS A 79 73.05 22.76 -205.84
N LYS A 80 74.14 22.58 -206.60
CA LYS A 80 75.41 23.26 -206.31
C LYS A 80 75.43 24.61 -207.00
N GLU A 81 75.31 25.70 -206.23
CA GLU A 81 75.56 27.05 -206.72
C GLU A 81 76.89 27.58 -206.17
N MET A 82 77.59 28.34 -207.00
CA MET A 82 78.97 28.78 -206.77
C MET A 82 79.00 30.30 -206.81
N VAL A 83 79.06 30.93 -205.63
CA VAL A 83 79.03 32.40 -205.49
C VAL A 83 80.39 32.87 -204.98
N VAL A 84 81.01 33.82 -205.69
CA VAL A 84 82.32 34.37 -205.36
C VAL A 84 82.14 35.74 -204.69
N TYR A 85 82.78 35.94 -203.54
CA TYR A 85 82.88 37.21 -202.84
C TYR A 85 84.35 37.62 -202.69
N GLY A 86 84.61 38.92 -202.53
CA GLY A 86 85.95 39.49 -202.31
C GLY A 86 85.99 40.36 -201.07
N TRP A 87 86.96 40.14 -200.19
CA TRP A 87 87.10 40.80 -198.87
C TRP A 87 88.50 41.38 -198.67
N SER A 88 88.67 42.18 -197.61
CA SER A 88 89.94 42.81 -197.23
C SER A 88 90.68 42.02 -196.14
N ALA A 89 91.98 42.26 -195.98
CA ALA A 89 92.75 41.66 -194.89
C ALA A 89 92.40 42.26 -193.51
N HIS A 90 91.79 43.46 -193.46
CA HIS A 90 91.23 44.04 -192.24
C HIS A 90 90.16 43.13 -191.63
N GLN A 91 89.21 42.66 -192.46
CA GLN A 91 87.99 42.02 -191.98
C GLN A 91 88.24 40.62 -191.38
N LEU A 92 89.31 39.94 -191.80
CA LEU A 92 89.73 38.66 -191.22
C LEU A 92 90.48 38.81 -189.88
N LYS A 93 91.00 40.00 -189.57
CA LYS A 93 91.92 40.23 -188.44
C LYS A 93 91.20 40.55 -187.13
N GLU A 94 89.99 41.11 -187.20
CA GLU A 94 89.18 41.45 -186.02
C GLU A 94 88.56 40.20 -185.38
N GLU A 95 87.97 39.30 -186.17
CA GLU A 95 87.41 38.02 -185.72
C GLU A 95 88.44 37.16 -184.95
N MET A 96 89.69 37.12 -185.43
CA MET A 96 90.76 36.35 -184.78
C MET A 96 91.24 36.97 -183.44
N ASN A 97 90.95 38.24 -183.18
CA ASN A 97 91.18 38.88 -181.88
C ASN A 97 90.02 38.63 -180.92
N TYR A 98 88.77 38.78 -181.38
CA TYR A 98 87.57 38.60 -180.54
C TYR A 98 87.54 37.24 -179.82
N ILE A 99 87.94 36.17 -180.50
CA ILE A 99 88.00 34.80 -179.94
C ILE A 99 89.00 34.67 -178.76
N LYS A 100 90.04 35.51 -178.68
CA LYS A 100 91.06 35.43 -177.60
C LYS A 100 90.55 36.00 -176.28
N ASP A 101 89.88 37.15 -176.31
CA ASP A 101 89.50 37.88 -175.09
C ASP A 101 88.38 37.17 -174.30
N VAL A 102 87.47 36.48 -175.00
CA VAL A 102 86.45 35.64 -174.36
C VAL A 102 87.09 34.52 -173.53
N ARG A 103 88.12 33.84 -174.07
CA ARG A 103 88.85 32.78 -173.35
C ARG A 103 89.61 33.32 -172.13
N ALA A 104 90.22 34.50 -172.24
CA ALA A 104 90.92 35.14 -171.12
C ALA A 104 89.96 35.57 -169.98
N THR A 105 88.72 35.91 -170.31
CA THR A 105 87.73 36.40 -169.35
C THR A 105 87.13 35.27 -168.50
N LEU A 106 86.82 34.12 -169.10
CA LEU A 106 86.26 32.96 -168.39
C LEU A 106 87.20 32.40 -167.30
N GLU A 107 88.50 32.32 -167.56
CA GLU A 107 89.46 31.71 -166.62
C GLU A 107 89.69 32.58 -165.35
N LYS A 108 89.43 33.90 -165.42
CA LYS A 108 89.41 34.77 -164.22
C LYS A 108 88.28 34.41 -163.26
N VAL A 109 87.09 34.09 -163.78
CA VAL A 109 85.91 33.74 -162.95
C VAL A 109 86.16 32.44 -162.20
N ARG A 110 86.72 31.43 -162.88
CA ARG A 110 87.07 30.12 -162.29
C ARG A 110 87.96 30.25 -161.05
N LYS A 111 88.98 31.12 -161.07
CA LYS A 111 89.88 31.31 -159.92
C LYS A 111 89.22 31.97 -158.70
N LYS A 112 88.25 32.87 -158.88
CA LYS A 112 87.60 33.57 -157.75
C LYS A 112 86.70 32.64 -156.93
N MET A 113 85.89 31.83 -157.60
CA MET A 113 84.93 30.88 -156.99
C MET A 113 85.59 29.92 -155.99
N TYR A 114 86.76 29.35 -156.33
CA TYR A 114 87.43 28.36 -155.48
C TYR A 114 88.10 28.94 -154.22
N GLY A 115 88.39 30.25 -154.18
CA GLY A 115 88.91 30.89 -152.97
C GLY A 115 87.84 31.10 -151.90
N GLU A 116 86.70 31.68 -152.31
CA GLU A 116 85.65 32.15 -151.40
C GLU A 116 84.93 30.99 -150.67
N TYR A 117 84.81 29.81 -151.30
CA TYR A 117 84.21 28.63 -150.68
C TYR A 117 85.06 28.06 -149.52
N GLY A 118 86.39 28.13 -149.62
CA GLY A 118 87.31 27.61 -148.59
C GLY A 118 87.33 28.45 -147.30
N GLU A 119 87.17 29.77 -147.43
CA GLU A 119 87.02 30.72 -146.32
C GLU A 119 85.75 30.43 -145.49
N MET A 120 84.62 30.28 -146.17
CA MET A 120 83.31 30.09 -145.53
C MET A 120 83.22 28.76 -144.78
N LYS A 121 83.79 27.68 -145.34
CA LYS A 121 83.88 26.39 -144.64
C LYS A 121 84.66 26.49 -143.32
N ARG A 122 85.75 27.26 -143.28
CA ARG A 122 86.52 27.53 -142.04
C ARG A 122 85.68 28.27 -140.99
N LYS A 123 84.99 29.35 -141.38
CA LYS A 123 84.16 30.15 -140.46
C LYS A 123 83.00 29.35 -139.86
N ILE A 124 82.33 28.52 -140.66
CA ILE A 124 81.26 27.63 -140.17
C ILE A 124 81.81 26.62 -139.15
N GLN A 125 82.99 26.03 -139.43
CA GLN A 125 83.63 25.10 -138.49
C GLN A 125 84.04 25.78 -137.18
N GLN A 126 84.57 27.00 -137.24
CA GLN A 126 84.95 27.78 -136.05
C GLN A 126 83.72 28.13 -135.19
N LEU A 127 82.66 28.68 -135.79
CA LEU A 127 81.42 29.01 -135.08
C LEU A 127 80.74 27.78 -134.47
N THR A 128 80.86 26.61 -135.11
CA THR A 128 80.38 25.34 -134.55
C THR A 128 81.16 24.95 -133.29
N ASN A 129 82.48 25.13 -133.29
CA ASN A 129 83.33 24.82 -132.12
C ASN A 129 83.13 25.84 -130.98
N GLU A 130 82.92 27.12 -131.28
CA GLU A 130 82.61 28.14 -130.28
C GLU A 130 81.22 27.91 -129.66
N LEU A 131 80.24 27.46 -130.46
CA LEU A 131 78.91 27.08 -129.97
C LEU A 131 78.94 25.83 -129.07
N THR A 132 79.75 24.81 -129.39
CA THR A 132 79.86 23.63 -128.51
C THR A 132 80.58 23.94 -127.20
N ILE A 133 81.63 24.78 -127.21
CA ILE A 133 82.30 25.23 -125.99
C ILE A 133 81.34 26.03 -125.10
N THR A 134 80.68 27.05 -125.64
CA THR A 134 79.75 27.88 -124.87
C THR A 134 78.52 27.12 -124.36
N ASN A 135 78.07 26.09 -125.09
CA ASN A 135 77.03 25.18 -124.60
C ASN A 135 77.51 24.32 -123.42
N VAL A 136 78.74 23.77 -123.48
CA VAL A 136 79.33 23.01 -122.36
C VAL A 136 79.58 23.90 -121.14
N GLU A 137 79.97 25.15 -121.32
CA GLU A 137 80.10 26.14 -120.24
C GLU A 137 78.73 26.45 -119.61
N LYS A 138 77.69 26.67 -120.42
CA LYS A 138 76.30 26.82 -119.94
C LYS A 138 75.85 25.60 -119.14
N GLU A 139 76.00 24.39 -119.68
CA GLU A 139 75.65 23.15 -118.99
C GLU A 139 76.43 22.97 -117.68
N SER A 140 77.66 23.48 -117.59
CA SER A 140 78.45 23.44 -116.36
C SER A 140 77.99 24.43 -115.30
N LEU A 141 77.63 25.65 -115.72
CA LEU A 141 77.03 26.66 -114.83
C LEU A 141 75.64 26.22 -114.36
N GLU A 142 74.83 25.65 -115.25
CA GLU A 142 73.49 25.12 -114.95
C GLU A 142 73.55 23.94 -113.98
N ARG A 143 74.50 23.01 -114.15
CA ARG A 143 74.82 21.97 -113.15
C ARG A 143 75.27 22.55 -111.81
N HIS A 144 76.12 23.58 -111.79
CA HIS A 144 76.54 24.20 -110.53
C HIS A 144 75.37 24.89 -109.80
N MET A 145 74.54 25.63 -110.53
CA MET A 145 73.33 26.26 -109.99
C MET A 145 72.35 25.21 -109.47
N GLN A 146 72.18 24.08 -110.16
CA GLN A 146 71.32 22.99 -109.71
C GLN A 146 71.84 22.33 -108.42
N VAL A 147 73.13 22.06 -108.32
CA VAL A 147 73.76 21.56 -107.07
C VAL A 147 73.59 22.56 -105.92
N GLN A 148 73.77 23.85 -106.18
CA GLN A 148 73.59 24.89 -105.18
C GLN A 148 72.12 25.06 -104.75
N ALA A 149 71.16 24.91 -105.68
CA ALA A 149 69.73 24.88 -105.37
C ALA A 149 69.39 23.68 -104.49
N SER A 150 69.78 22.46 -104.89
CA SER A 150 69.53 21.25 -104.08
C SER A 150 70.20 21.29 -102.70
N ALA A 151 71.34 21.98 -102.54
CA ALA A 151 71.95 22.22 -101.24
C ALA A 151 71.10 23.20 -100.39
N LEU A 152 70.57 24.28 -100.97
CA LEU A 152 69.66 25.21 -100.30
C LEU A 152 68.32 24.54 -99.94
N ASP A 153 67.78 23.71 -100.81
CA ASP A 153 66.57 22.90 -100.55
C ASP A 153 66.82 21.94 -99.38
N SER A 154 67.96 21.25 -99.36
CA SER A 154 68.34 20.36 -98.25
C SER A 154 68.57 21.12 -96.93
N PHE A 155 69.13 22.34 -96.95
CA PHE A 155 69.19 23.19 -95.76
C PHE A 155 67.81 23.71 -95.33
N SER A 156 66.88 23.94 -96.26
CA SER A 156 65.50 24.32 -95.98
C SER A 156 64.72 23.16 -95.33
N GLU A 157 64.88 21.94 -95.85
CA GLU A 157 64.37 20.70 -95.28
C GLU A 157 64.96 20.43 -93.88
N MET A 158 66.28 20.57 -93.72
CA MET A 158 66.94 20.42 -92.42
C MET A 158 66.47 21.47 -91.41
N ASN A 159 66.31 22.73 -91.82
CA ASN A 159 65.86 23.81 -90.95
C ASN A 159 64.37 23.68 -90.57
N SER A 160 63.52 23.24 -91.50
CA SER A 160 62.10 22.96 -91.20
C SER A 160 61.93 21.71 -90.32
N SER A 161 62.73 20.67 -90.55
CA SER A 161 62.82 19.49 -89.68
C SER A 161 63.30 19.87 -88.26
N LEU A 162 64.38 20.65 -88.14
CA LEU A 162 64.87 21.16 -86.85
C LEU A 162 63.85 22.06 -86.15
N THR A 163 63.13 22.90 -86.91
CA THR A 163 62.03 23.73 -86.38
C THR A 163 60.90 22.85 -85.86
N SER A 164 60.50 21.81 -86.60
CA SER A 164 59.48 20.84 -86.18
C SER A 164 59.91 20.11 -84.90
N ALA A 165 61.13 19.57 -84.85
CA ALA A 165 61.67 18.90 -83.67
C ALA A 165 61.80 19.85 -82.46
N SER A 166 62.15 21.11 -82.67
CA SER A 166 62.18 22.12 -81.61
C SER A 166 60.77 22.44 -81.09
N ILE A 167 59.76 22.52 -81.95
CA ILE A 167 58.36 22.72 -81.56
C ILE A 167 57.84 21.48 -80.81
N GLU A 168 58.18 20.28 -81.26
CA GLU A 168 57.79 19.02 -80.61
C GLU A 168 58.43 18.84 -79.23
N LEU A 169 59.71 19.18 -79.07
CA LEU A 169 60.39 19.20 -77.77
C LEU A 169 59.83 20.27 -76.84
N GLN A 170 59.54 21.47 -77.34
CA GLN A 170 58.87 22.52 -76.56
C GLN A 170 57.48 22.09 -76.10
N LYS A 171 56.69 21.46 -77.00
CA LYS A 171 55.38 20.91 -76.68
C LYS A 171 55.49 19.83 -75.60
N THR A 172 56.39 18.85 -75.77
CA THR A 172 56.61 17.77 -74.80
C THR A 172 57.03 18.33 -73.44
N LEU A 173 57.88 19.35 -73.39
CA LEU A 173 58.29 20.01 -72.15
C LEU A 173 57.11 20.73 -71.46
N VAL A 174 56.20 21.35 -72.23
CA VAL A 174 54.97 21.96 -71.70
C VAL A 174 53.98 20.90 -71.24
N ASP A 175 53.72 19.87 -72.04
CA ASP A 175 52.83 18.75 -71.70
C ASP A 175 53.29 18.07 -70.40
N VAL A 176 54.58 17.72 -70.28
CA VAL A 176 55.18 17.16 -69.06
C VAL A 176 55.14 18.15 -67.89
N SER A 177 55.25 19.46 -68.13
CA SER A 177 55.12 20.47 -67.07
C SER A 177 53.68 20.57 -66.54
N LEU A 178 52.69 20.42 -67.42
CA LEU A 178 51.26 20.41 -67.09
C LEU A 178 50.87 19.14 -66.33
N GLU A 179 51.33 17.97 -66.77
CA GLU A 179 51.19 16.71 -66.03
C GLU A 179 51.84 16.81 -64.64
N ASN A 180 53.03 17.41 -64.53
CA ASN A 180 53.66 17.65 -63.23
C ASN A 180 52.87 18.65 -62.37
N THR A 181 52.18 19.65 -62.91
CA THR A 181 51.23 20.45 -62.10
C THR A 181 50.05 19.61 -61.62
N ASP A 182 49.38 18.87 -62.51
CA ASP A 182 48.22 18.06 -62.12
C ASP A 182 48.57 16.99 -61.08
N ILE A 183 49.69 16.29 -61.22
CA ILE A 183 50.19 15.35 -60.20
C ILE A 183 50.43 16.05 -58.85
N ARG A 184 50.94 17.29 -58.83
CA ARG A 184 51.12 18.08 -57.60
C ARG A 184 49.79 18.57 -57.01
N ASP A 185 48.78 18.84 -57.84
CA ASP A 185 47.42 19.16 -57.41
C ASP A 185 46.71 17.92 -56.84
N GLN A 186 46.78 16.78 -57.53
CA GLN A 186 46.31 15.48 -57.04
C GLN A 186 46.95 15.11 -55.69
N ILE A 187 48.28 15.25 -55.54
CA ILE A 187 48.99 14.99 -54.28
C ILE A 187 48.52 15.93 -53.16
N ARG A 188 48.29 17.23 -53.46
CA ARG A 188 47.73 18.18 -52.47
C ARG A 188 46.30 17.81 -52.07
N ASN A 189 45.46 17.43 -53.03
CA ASN A 189 44.08 17.01 -52.79
C ASN A 189 44.00 15.71 -51.97
N LEU A 190 44.84 14.71 -52.30
CA LEU A 190 44.97 13.47 -51.53
C LEU A 190 45.46 13.74 -50.11
N LYS A 191 46.50 14.59 -49.93
CA LYS A 191 46.98 14.98 -48.60
C LYS A 191 45.89 15.66 -47.80
N HIS A 192 45.20 16.65 -48.36
CA HIS A 192 44.13 17.38 -47.67
C HIS A 192 42.96 16.45 -47.29
N THR A 193 42.58 15.53 -48.19
CA THR A 193 41.51 14.54 -47.92
C THR A 193 41.91 13.56 -46.83
N HIS A 194 43.17 13.10 -46.82
CA HIS A 194 43.71 12.26 -45.74
C HIS A 194 43.75 13.00 -44.40
N GLU A 195 44.22 14.25 -44.39
CA GLU A 195 44.32 15.09 -43.20
C GLU A 195 42.93 15.39 -42.60
N GLN A 196 41.94 15.72 -43.43
CA GLN A 196 40.54 15.89 -43.02
C GLN A 196 39.92 14.57 -42.51
N SER A 197 40.27 13.42 -43.10
CA SER A 197 39.83 12.10 -42.63
C SER A 197 40.42 11.76 -41.25
N MET A 198 41.71 12.04 -41.06
CA MET A 198 42.40 11.85 -39.78
C MET A 198 41.88 12.80 -38.68
N GLU A 199 41.46 14.02 -39.03
CA GLU A 199 40.82 14.94 -38.09
C GLU A 199 39.42 14.47 -37.69
N LYS A 200 38.58 14.06 -38.66
CA LYS A 200 37.28 13.42 -38.39
C LYS A 200 37.41 12.17 -37.52
N LEU A 201 38.44 11.35 -37.74
CA LEU A 201 38.73 10.17 -36.92
C LEU A 201 39.09 10.55 -35.48
N LYS A 202 39.94 11.57 -35.27
CA LYS A 202 40.27 12.10 -33.93
C LYS A 202 39.04 12.66 -33.22
N GLU A 203 38.18 13.38 -33.93
CA GLU A 203 36.93 13.91 -33.37
C GLU A 203 36.00 12.77 -32.93
N LYS A 204 35.83 11.74 -33.78
CA LYS A 204 35.01 10.55 -33.45
C LYS A 204 35.59 9.74 -32.30
N GLN A 205 36.91 9.62 -32.20
CA GLN A 205 37.57 9.01 -31.05
C GLN A 205 37.29 9.79 -29.76
N LYS A 206 37.41 11.11 -29.76
CA LYS A 206 37.07 11.96 -28.60
C LYS A 206 35.59 11.89 -28.21
N GLN A 207 34.68 11.80 -29.19
CA GLN A 207 33.25 11.60 -28.95
C GLN A 207 33.00 10.22 -28.31
N LEU A 208 33.68 9.17 -28.77
CA LEU A 208 33.61 7.83 -28.18
C LEU A 208 34.13 7.79 -26.74
N GLU A 209 35.29 8.39 -26.47
CA GLU A 209 35.85 8.51 -25.11
C GLU A 209 34.91 9.26 -24.15
N THR A 210 34.31 10.36 -24.61
CA THR A 210 33.32 11.13 -23.84
C THR A 210 32.10 10.26 -23.51
N ALA A 211 31.55 9.55 -24.51
CA ALA A 211 30.43 8.65 -24.32
C ALA A 211 30.76 7.43 -23.44
N GLN A 212 32.00 6.94 -23.46
CA GLN A 212 32.47 5.87 -22.57
C GLN A 212 32.53 6.33 -21.11
N VAL A 213 33.06 7.53 -20.83
CA VAL A 213 33.07 8.11 -19.48
C VAL A 213 31.64 8.39 -19.00
N GLU A 214 30.77 8.90 -19.85
CA GLU A 214 29.34 9.09 -19.52
C GLU A 214 28.65 7.76 -19.19
N ASN A 215 28.87 6.70 -19.98
CA ASN A 215 28.32 5.37 -19.69
C ASN A 215 28.85 4.79 -18.37
N GLN A 216 30.14 5.00 -18.04
CA GLN A 216 30.70 4.59 -16.74
C GLN A 216 30.05 5.36 -15.58
N LEU A 217 29.86 6.68 -15.73
CA LEU A 217 29.21 7.52 -14.72
C LEU A 217 27.72 7.15 -14.54
N LEU A 218 27.00 6.90 -15.63
CA LEU A 218 25.61 6.44 -15.60
C LEU A 218 25.49 5.05 -14.95
N LYS A 219 26.41 4.12 -15.26
CA LYS A 219 26.47 2.81 -14.61
C LYS A 219 26.67 2.95 -13.09
N LEU A 220 27.67 3.71 -12.65
CA LEU A 220 27.91 3.97 -11.22
C LEU A 220 26.69 4.63 -10.55
N LYS A 221 26.02 5.58 -11.24
CA LYS A 221 24.81 6.23 -10.71
C LYS A 221 23.63 5.27 -10.58
N VAL A 222 23.48 4.30 -11.49
CA VAL A 222 22.49 3.23 -11.38
C VAL A 222 22.84 2.28 -10.23
N GLU A 223 24.10 1.86 -10.11
CA GLU A 223 24.57 0.97 -9.04
C GLU A 223 24.38 1.60 -7.65
N CYS A 224 24.79 2.87 -7.46
CA CYS A 224 24.55 3.61 -6.21
C CYS A 224 23.05 3.80 -5.90
N SER A 225 22.21 4.02 -6.93
CA SER A 225 20.76 4.12 -6.77
C SER A 225 20.14 2.77 -6.37
N GLN A 226 20.59 1.66 -6.97
CA GLN A 226 20.15 0.32 -6.64
C GLN A 226 20.55 -0.08 -5.22
N GLU A 227 21.79 0.22 -4.80
CA GLU A 227 22.26 -0.08 -3.44
C GLU A 227 21.50 0.75 -2.39
N ALA A 228 21.28 2.04 -2.62
CA ALA A 228 20.49 2.88 -1.72
C ALA A 228 19.03 2.39 -1.58
N ASN A 229 18.40 1.96 -2.67
CA ASN A 229 17.07 1.35 -2.62
C ASN A 229 17.09 -0.01 -1.90
N ALA A 230 18.12 -0.83 -2.10
CA ALA A 230 18.30 -2.10 -1.40
C ALA A 230 18.55 -1.91 0.10
N ASP A 231 19.22 -0.84 0.53
CA ASP A 231 19.37 -0.47 1.94
C ASP A 231 18.07 0.01 2.57
N VAL A 232 17.26 0.82 1.86
CA VAL A 232 15.92 1.21 2.33
C VAL A 232 15.02 -0.02 2.52
N MET A 233 15.07 -0.99 1.58
CA MET A 233 14.32 -2.25 1.72
C MET A 233 14.84 -3.13 2.88
N ARG A 234 16.17 -3.25 3.05
CA ARG A 234 16.79 -3.92 4.20
C ARG A 234 16.37 -3.28 5.52
N GLU A 235 16.36 -1.95 5.59
CA GLU A 235 16.02 -1.20 6.79
C GLU A 235 14.52 -1.28 7.12
N MET A 236 13.64 -1.19 6.12
CA MET A 236 12.21 -1.42 6.30
C MET A 236 11.94 -2.84 6.82
N THR A 237 12.64 -3.84 6.28
CA THR A 237 12.57 -5.23 6.74
C THR A 237 13.03 -5.38 8.19
N ARG A 238 14.19 -4.80 8.56
CA ARG A 238 14.69 -4.78 9.95
C ARG A 238 13.69 -4.14 10.91
N ARG A 239 13.11 -2.99 10.55
CA ARG A 239 12.11 -2.28 11.37
C ARG A 239 10.84 -3.08 11.58
N LEU A 240 10.34 -3.75 10.53
CA LEU A 240 9.19 -4.63 10.64
C LEU A 240 9.47 -5.81 11.60
N TYR A 241 10.61 -6.48 11.46
CA TYR A 241 10.98 -7.56 12.39
C TYR A 241 11.13 -7.07 13.84
N SER A 242 11.80 -5.92 14.08
CA SER A 242 11.88 -5.32 15.42
C SER A 242 10.49 -5.05 15.98
N GLN A 243 9.60 -4.38 15.23
CA GLN A 243 8.25 -4.07 15.69
C GLN A 243 7.42 -5.33 16.01
N TYR A 244 7.60 -6.43 15.28
CA TYR A 244 6.97 -7.71 15.63
C TYR A 244 7.57 -8.33 16.89
N GLU A 245 8.89 -8.31 17.05
CA GLU A 245 9.59 -8.87 18.21
C GLU A 245 9.30 -8.06 19.49
N ASP A 246 9.33 -6.74 19.41
CA ASP A 246 9.03 -5.81 20.50
C ASP A 246 7.56 -5.94 20.94
N LYS A 247 6.63 -6.06 19.97
CA LYS A 247 5.20 -6.29 20.28
C LYS A 247 4.94 -7.67 20.88
N LEU A 248 5.66 -8.71 20.43
CA LEU A 248 5.58 -10.06 21.02
C LEU A 248 6.04 -10.03 22.48
N LYS A 249 7.20 -9.42 22.77
CA LYS A 249 7.71 -9.22 24.13
C LYS A 249 6.74 -8.41 25.00
N GLN A 250 6.10 -7.39 24.44
CA GLN A 250 5.15 -6.54 25.17
C GLN A 250 3.91 -7.32 25.61
N GLU A 251 3.30 -8.13 24.73
CA GLU A 251 2.16 -8.98 25.09
C GLU A 251 2.57 -10.14 26.02
N GLU A 252 3.78 -10.70 25.87
CA GLU A 252 4.32 -11.70 26.80
C GLU A 252 4.51 -11.13 28.22
N GLN A 253 5.16 -9.96 28.35
CA GLN A 253 5.31 -9.26 29.63
C GLN A 253 3.97 -8.90 30.26
N LYS A 254 3.01 -8.46 29.45
CA LYS A 254 1.65 -8.16 29.90
C LYS A 254 0.93 -9.42 30.42
N HIS A 255 1.00 -10.55 29.70
CA HIS A 255 0.43 -11.81 30.18
C HIS A 255 1.14 -12.35 31.43
N ILE A 256 2.43 -12.11 31.60
CA ILE A 256 3.15 -12.42 32.86
C ILE A 256 2.58 -11.56 34.01
N ALA A 257 2.42 -10.26 33.82
CA ALA A 257 1.85 -9.36 34.83
C ALA A 257 0.37 -9.66 35.17
N GLU A 258 -0.45 -9.99 34.16
CA GLU A 258 -1.83 -10.47 34.33
C GLU A 258 -1.85 -11.78 35.14
N LYS A 259 -0.95 -12.73 34.86
CA LYS A 259 -0.82 -13.97 35.62
C LYS A 259 -0.36 -13.72 37.06
N GLU A 260 0.62 -12.85 37.28
CA GLU A 260 1.13 -12.51 38.62
C GLU A 260 0.07 -11.81 39.48
N THR A 261 -0.69 -10.87 38.91
CA THR A 261 -1.79 -10.20 39.62
C THR A 261 -2.94 -11.16 39.96
N LEU A 262 -3.30 -12.09 39.05
CA LEU A 262 -4.28 -13.14 39.33
C LEU A 262 -3.80 -14.13 40.42
N ILE A 263 -2.51 -14.49 40.44
CA ILE A 263 -1.91 -15.31 41.51
C ILE A 263 -1.93 -14.54 42.84
N ALA A 264 -1.62 -13.24 42.84
CA ALA A 264 -1.65 -12.42 44.05
C ALA A 264 -3.06 -12.32 44.66
N GLU A 265 -4.10 -12.08 43.85
CA GLU A 265 -5.48 -12.04 44.36
C GLU A 265 -5.96 -13.44 44.80
N THR A 266 -5.60 -14.50 44.06
CA THR A 266 -5.91 -15.89 44.48
C THR A 266 -5.32 -16.21 45.85
N ASN A 267 -4.05 -15.86 46.09
CA ASN A 267 -3.38 -16.05 47.38
C ASN A 267 -4.00 -15.18 48.49
N ARG A 268 -4.42 -13.96 48.17
CA ARG A 268 -5.13 -13.06 49.10
C ARG A 268 -6.49 -13.63 49.51
N LEU A 269 -7.28 -14.14 48.56
CA LEU A 269 -8.57 -14.78 48.83
C LEU A 269 -8.40 -16.08 49.63
N LEU A 270 -7.43 -16.92 49.28
CA LEU A 270 -7.09 -18.14 50.01
C LEU A 270 -6.74 -17.83 51.47
N LYS A 271 -5.88 -16.83 51.72
CA LYS A 271 -5.55 -16.37 53.07
C LYS A 271 -6.76 -15.83 53.84
N ALA A 272 -7.66 -15.09 53.18
CA ALA A 272 -8.89 -14.61 53.80
C ALA A 272 -9.83 -15.78 54.21
N ILE A 273 -9.91 -16.83 53.40
CA ILE A 273 -10.65 -18.07 53.71
C ILE A 273 -10.01 -18.81 54.88
N GLU A 274 -8.67 -18.93 54.92
CA GLU A 274 -7.97 -19.50 56.07
C GLU A 274 -8.25 -18.73 57.37
N GLU A 275 -8.21 -17.41 57.34
CA GLU A 275 -8.49 -16.56 58.51
C GLU A 275 -9.96 -16.65 58.95
N ALA A 276 -10.89 -16.79 58.01
CA ALA A 276 -12.30 -17.05 58.30
C ALA A 276 -12.49 -18.44 58.94
N ASN A 277 -11.87 -19.48 58.39
CA ASN A 277 -11.93 -20.85 58.94
C ASN A 277 -11.32 -20.93 60.36
N LYS A 278 -10.19 -20.24 60.61
CA LYS A 278 -9.58 -20.17 61.95
C LYS A 278 -10.52 -19.47 62.95
N LYS A 279 -11.19 -18.38 62.55
CA LYS A 279 -12.21 -17.71 63.38
C LYS A 279 -13.42 -18.62 63.63
N MET A 280 -13.91 -19.29 62.60
CA MET A 280 -15.03 -20.24 62.68
C MET A 280 -14.73 -21.38 63.67
N GLN A 281 -13.53 -21.96 63.63
CA GLN A 281 -13.12 -23.01 64.57
C GLN A 281 -13.07 -22.53 66.03
N ILE A 282 -12.65 -21.28 66.28
CA ILE A 282 -12.67 -20.67 67.61
C ILE A 282 -14.10 -20.42 68.10
N THR A 283 -15.00 -19.95 67.22
CA THR A 283 -16.41 -19.78 67.60
C THR A 283 -17.13 -21.11 67.81
N GLU A 284 -16.82 -22.12 67.01
CA GLU A 284 -17.38 -23.48 67.10
C GLU A 284 -17.00 -24.15 68.43
N THR A 285 -15.72 -24.12 68.80
CA THR A 285 -15.26 -24.62 70.11
C THR A 285 -15.91 -23.88 71.28
N SER A 286 -16.07 -22.55 71.20
CA SER A 286 -16.79 -21.75 72.21
C SER A 286 -18.30 -22.01 72.26
N ILE A 287 -18.92 -22.52 71.17
CA ILE A 287 -20.30 -22.99 71.16
C ILE A 287 -20.39 -24.34 71.86
N GLN A 288 -19.53 -25.30 71.50
CA GLN A 288 -19.48 -26.63 72.11
C GLN A 288 -19.23 -26.58 73.64
N GLU A 289 -18.40 -25.64 74.12
CA GLU A 289 -18.23 -25.36 75.56
C GLU A 289 -19.52 -24.85 76.23
N LYS A 290 -20.30 -24.00 75.56
CA LYS A 290 -21.58 -23.50 76.06
C LYS A 290 -22.65 -24.57 76.05
N ASP A 291 -22.73 -25.38 75.00
CA ASP A 291 -23.70 -26.48 74.90
C ASP A 291 -23.44 -27.54 75.96
N LYS A 292 -22.16 -27.87 76.23
CA LYS A 292 -21.78 -28.68 77.39
C LYS A 292 -22.27 -28.05 78.70
N ARG A 293 -22.09 -26.74 78.87
CA ARG A 293 -22.51 -26.01 80.08
C ARG A 293 -24.03 -25.92 80.23
N ILE A 294 -24.78 -25.86 79.13
CA ILE A 294 -26.24 -25.95 79.12
C ILE A 294 -26.66 -27.36 79.58
N GLY A 295 -26.08 -28.42 79.03
CA GLY A 295 -26.35 -29.80 79.47
C GLY A 295 -26.00 -30.07 80.96
N GLU A 296 -24.96 -29.42 81.50
CA GLU A 296 -24.66 -29.45 82.96
C GLU A 296 -25.76 -28.76 83.80
N LEU A 297 -26.38 -27.70 83.28
CA LEU A 297 -27.47 -26.98 83.93
C LEU A 297 -28.80 -27.72 83.82
N ASP A 298 -29.11 -28.32 82.67
CA ASP A 298 -30.32 -29.13 82.47
C ASP A 298 -30.32 -30.35 83.41
N GLN A 299 -29.17 -31.02 83.57
CA GLN A 299 -28.99 -32.09 84.56
C GLN A 299 -29.10 -31.61 86.01
N PHE A 300 -28.90 -30.33 86.30
CA PHE A 300 -29.16 -29.75 87.62
C PHE A 300 -30.64 -29.41 87.79
N ILE A 301 -31.29 -28.84 86.77
CA ILE A 301 -32.73 -28.54 86.75
C ILE A 301 -33.53 -29.83 86.95
N GLN A 302 -33.26 -30.90 86.19
CA GLN A 302 -33.94 -32.18 86.34
C GLN A 302 -33.87 -32.71 87.79
N ARG A 303 -32.69 -32.67 88.43
CA ARG A 303 -32.54 -33.11 89.83
C ARG A 303 -33.28 -32.20 90.81
N MET A 304 -33.38 -30.90 90.54
CA MET A 304 -34.20 -29.97 91.32
C MET A 304 -35.71 -30.22 91.13
N GLU A 305 -36.14 -30.61 89.93
CA GLU A 305 -37.53 -31.01 89.64
C GLU A 305 -37.89 -32.33 90.33
N GLU A 306 -37.01 -33.33 90.31
CA GLU A 306 -37.17 -34.58 91.07
C GLU A 306 -37.27 -34.34 92.59
N VAL A 307 -36.48 -33.42 93.14
CA VAL A 307 -36.54 -33.01 94.56
C VAL A 307 -37.82 -32.24 94.89
N THR A 308 -38.25 -31.30 94.05
CA THR A 308 -39.50 -30.55 94.28
C THR A 308 -40.74 -31.42 94.13
N PHE A 309 -40.78 -32.31 93.13
CA PHE A 309 -41.87 -33.29 92.95
C PHE A 309 -41.95 -34.29 94.11
N SER A 310 -40.82 -34.83 94.57
CA SER A 310 -40.80 -35.75 95.73
C SER A 310 -41.18 -35.03 97.03
N ALA A 311 -40.76 -33.78 97.24
CA ALA A 311 -41.20 -32.94 98.35
C ALA A 311 -42.73 -32.65 98.29
N GLN A 312 -43.26 -32.32 97.11
CA GLN A 312 -44.71 -32.08 96.92
C GLN A 312 -45.53 -33.35 97.21
N ARG A 313 -45.07 -34.52 96.75
CA ARG A 313 -45.66 -35.83 97.10
C ARG A 313 -45.63 -36.11 98.61
N MET A 314 -44.51 -35.80 99.29
CA MET A 314 -44.41 -35.94 100.74
C MET A 314 -45.37 -35.00 101.48
N LEU A 315 -45.52 -33.75 101.02
CA LEU A 315 -46.48 -32.80 101.58
C LEU A 315 -47.93 -33.27 101.39
N MET A 316 -48.29 -33.80 100.21
CA MET A 316 -49.62 -34.40 99.98
C MET A 316 -49.89 -35.59 100.89
N TYR A 317 -48.92 -36.49 101.09
CA TYR A 317 -49.05 -37.62 102.01
C TYR A 317 -49.19 -37.18 103.48
N ARG A 318 -48.40 -36.19 103.90
CA ARG A 318 -48.50 -35.58 105.24
C ARG A 318 -49.84 -34.85 105.44
N PHE A 319 -50.36 -34.18 104.41
CA PHE A 319 -51.68 -33.55 104.43
C PHE A 319 -52.79 -34.60 104.58
N LEU A 320 -52.74 -35.71 103.82
CA LEU A 320 -53.69 -36.81 103.93
C LEU A 320 -53.71 -37.42 105.35
N ILE A 321 -52.53 -37.74 105.92
CA ILE A 321 -52.43 -38.23 107.30
C ILE A 321 -52.98 -37.21 108.31
N THR A 322 -52.68 -35.92 108.12
CA THR A 322 -53.16 -34.86 109.01
C THR A 322 -54.68 -34.70 108.92
N SER A 323 -55.25 -34.81 107.72
CA SER A 323 -56.69 -34.78 107.46
C SER A 323 -57.41 -35.96 108.12
N ILE A 324 -56.94 -37.20 107.90
CA ILE A 324 -57.49 -38.41 108.53
C ILE A 324 -57.42 -38.31 110.06
N ARG A 325 -56.29 -37.86 110.61
CA ARG A 325 -56.14 -37.65 112.05
C ARG A 325 -57.07 -36.55 112.58
N SER A 326 -57.29 -35.48 111.82
CA SER A 326 -58.21 -34.41 112.18
C SER A 326 -59.66 -34.86 112.15
N GLN A 327 -60.06 -35.65 111.14
CA GLN A 327 -61.39 -36.26 111.07
C GLN A 327 -61.62 -37.18 112.26
N HIS A 328 -60.68 -38.08 112.57
CA HIS A 328 -60.81 -38.98 113.71
C HIS A 328 -60.88 -38.24 115.06
N LEU A 329 -60.12 -37.15 115.22
CA LEU A 329 -60.23 -36.29 116.40
C LEU A 329 -61.59 -35.57 116.49
N GLU A 330 -62.17 -35.16 115.36
CA GLU A 330 -63.51 -34.55 115.33
C GLU A 330 -64.63 -35.57 115.58
N GLU A 331 -64.47 -36.82 115.12
CA GLU A 331 -65.36 -37.95 115.45
C GLU A 331 -65.34 -38.24 116.96
N VAL A 332 -64.16 -38.30 117.57
CA VAL A 332 -64.00 -38.46 119.03
C VAL A 332 -64.57 -37.25 119.78
N ALA A 333 -64.35 -36.02 119.30
CA ALA A 333 -64.93 -34.82 119.88
C ALA A 333 -66.46 -34.82 119.78
N ALA A 334 -67.04 -35.30 118.67
CA ALA A 334 -68.48 -35.46 118.51
C ALA A 334 -69.07 -36.45 119.53
N GLY A 335 -68.46 -37.64 119.67
CA GLY A 335 -68.88 -38.62 120.67
C GLY A 335 -68.73 -38.14 122.11
N LEU A 336 -67.73 -37.31 122.41
CA LEU A 336 -67.60 -36.64 123.71
C LEU A 336 -68.68 -35.57 123.93
N ARG A 337 -69.00 -34.75 122.92
CA ARG A 337 -70.10 -33.77 122.99
C ARG A 337 -71.46 -34.45 123.20
N GLU A 338 -71.72 -35.56 122.51
CA GLU A 338 -72.92 -36.39 122.72
C GLU A 338 -72.97 -36.98 124.14
N ARG A 339 -71.85 -37.50 124.64
CA ARG A 339 -71.76 -38.04 126.01
C ARG A 339 -71.95 -36.96 127.08
N ILE A 340 -71.45 -35.74 126.87
CA ILE A 340 -71.71 -34.59 127.75
C ILE A 340 -73.20 -34.25 127.73
N LYS A 341 -73.82 -34.15 126.56
CA LYS A 341 -75.27 -33.91 126.43
C LYS A 341 -76.08 -34.98 127.19
N HIS A 342 -75.74 -36.26 127.07
CA HIS A 342 -76.41 -37.33 127.82
C HIS A 342 -76.22 -37.22 129.34
N LEU A 343 -75.07 -36.71 129.81
CA LEU A 343 -74.86 -36.40 131.23
C LEU A 343 -75.73 -35.22 131.67
N ASP A 344 -75.82 -34.16 130.86
CA ASP A 344 -76.67 -32.99 131.13
C ASP A 344 -78.17 -33.36 131.12
N ASP A 345 -78.62 -34.18 130.17
CA ASP A 345 -79.98 -34.73 130.11
C ASP A 345 -80.31 -35.53 131.39
N MET A 346 -79.38 -36.36 131.88
CA MET A 346 -79.53 -37.08 133.15
C MET A 346 -79.52 -36.14 134.36
N VAL A 347 -78.65 -35.12 134.39
CA VAL A 347 -78.62 -34.11 135.45
C VAL A 347 -79.93 -33.33 135.49
N HIS A 348 -80.48 -32.92 134.35
CA HIS A 348 -81.80 -32.28 134.27
C HIS A 348 -82.93 -33.20 134.74
N CYS A 349 -82.87 -34.50 134.45
CA CYS A 349 -83.83 -35.47 134.98
C CYS A 349 -83.76 -35.57 136.52
N GLN A 350 -82.56 -35.59 137.10
CA GLN A 350 -82.39 -35.59 138.56
C GLN A 350 -82.81 -34.24 139.18
N GLN A 351 -82.46 -33.11 138.59
CA GLN A 351 -82.92 -31.77 139.00
C GLN A 351 -84.45 -31.67 139.00
N LYS A 352 -85.10 -32.18 137.95
CA LYS A 352 -86.58 -32.23 137.86
C LYS A 352 -87.18 -33.12 138.95
N LYS A 353 -86.57 -34.28 139.25
CA LYS A 353 -86.99 -35.15 140.37
C LYS A 353 -86.85 -34.44 141.72
N VAL A 354 -85.70 -33.80 141.98
CA VAL A 354 -85.47 -33.03 143.21
C VAL A 354 -86.47 -31.87 143.34
N LYS A 355 -86.77 -31.15 142.25
CA LYS A 355 -87.78 -30.09 142.24
C LYS A 355 -89.17 -30.63 142.61
N LEU A 356 -89.60 -31.75 142.03
CA LEU A 356 -90.87 -32.39 142.40
C LEU A 356 -90.91 -32.82 143.88
N MET A 357 -89.81 -33.34 144.42
CA MET A 357 -89.71 -33.66 145.86
C MET A 357 -89.81 -32.41 146.75
N VAL A 358 -89.24 -31.28 146.34
CA VAL A 358 -89.37 -29.99 147.06
C VAL A 358 -90.81 -29.45 146.98
N GLU A 359 -91.46 -29.57 145.82
CA GLU A 359 -92.87 -29.20 145.65
C GLU A 359 -93.79 -30.07 146.53
N GLU A 360 -93.52 -31.38 146.63
CA GLU A 360 -94.25 -32.28 147.52
C GLU A 360 -93.99 -31.96 149.01
N ILE A 361 -92.76 -31.62 149.40
CA ILE A 361 -92.44 -31.15 150.76
C ILE A 361 -93.21 -29.87 151.12
N GLU A 362 -93.29 -28.88 150.21
CA GLU A 362 -94.07 -27.65 150.46
C GLU A 362 -95.60 -27.92 150.49
N ILE A 363 -96.10 -28.91 149.75
CA ILE A 363 -97.49 -29.37 149.87
C ILE A 363 -97.75 -30.05 151.23
N LEU A 364 -96.84 -30.90 151.69
CA LEU A 364 -96.93 -31.55 153.01
C LEU A 364 -96.85 -30.52 154.15
N LYS A 365 -95.95 -29.54 154.04
CA LYS A 365 -95.82 -28.41 154.96
C LYS A 365 -97.10 -27.56 155.02
N LYS A 366 -97.74 -27.27 153.88
CA LYS A 366 -99.07 -26.62 153.84
C LYS A 366 -100.16 -27.47 154.53
N LYS A 367 -100.17 -28.79 154.33
CA LYS A 367 -101.08 -29.72 155.04
C LYS A 367 -100.82 -29.75 156.56
N ILE A 368 -99.56 -29.61 156.99
CA ILE A 368 -99.20 -29.47 158.41
C ILE A 368 -99.77 -28.16 158.96
N MET A 369 -99.53 -27.02 158.32
CA MET A 369 -100.09 -25.73 158.76
C MET A 369 -101.64 -25.72 158.78
N GLN A 370 -102.30 -26.39 157.83
CA GLN A 370 -103.76 -26.58 157.87
C GLN A 370 -104.21 -27.43 159.06
N LYS A 371 -103.46 -28.49 159.43
CA LYS A 371 -103.72 -29.28 160.62
C LYS A 371 -103.42 -28.51 161.92
N GLU A 372 -102.38 -27.68 161.96
CA GLU A 372 -102.09 -26.80 163.09
C GLU A 372 -103.20 -25.76 163.30
N LEU A 373 -103.73 -25.19 162.22
CA LEU A 373 -104.89 -24.28 162.29
C LEU A 373 -106.14 -25.02 162.79
N PHE A 374 -106.39 -26.24 162.30
CA PHE A 374 -107.51 -27.05 162.78
C PHE A 374 -107.33 -27.49 164.25
N ILE A 375 -106.10 -27.78 164.69
CA ILE A 375 -105.78 -28.02 166.11
C ILE A 375 -106.06 -26.76 166.94
N LYS A 376 -105.71 -25.56 166.47
CA LYS A 376 -106.07 -24.31 167.14
C LYS A 376 -107.58 -24.11 167.24
N GLN A 377 -108.33 -24.37 166.15
CA GLN A 377 -109.80 -24.31 166.16
C GLN A 377 -110.42 -25.34 167.12
N LEU A 378 -109.83 -26.55 167.24
CA LEU A 378 -110.24 -27.54 168.23
C LEU A 378 -109.90 -27.10 169.66
N LEU A 379 -108.74 -26.48 169.89
CA LEU A 379 -108.36 -25.93 171.20
C LEU A 379 -109.24 -24.74 171.61
N GLU A 380 -109.59 -23.86 170.68
CA GLU A 380 -110.58 -22.79 170.88
C GLU A 380 -111.97 -23.37 171.19
N LYS A 381 -112.39 -24.44 170.49
CA LYS A 381 -113.67 -25.10 170.78
C LYS A 381 -113.65 -25.88 172.10
N ILE A 382 -112.53 -26.48 172.49
CA ILE A 382 -112.32 -27.09 173.80
C ILE A 382 -112.40 -26.01 174.87
N SER A 383 -111.67 -24.90 174.75
CA SER A 383 -111.70 -23.80 175.72
C SER A 383 -113.09 -23.17 175.85
N PHE A 384 -113.84 -23.03 174.75
CA PHE A 384 -115.25 -22.63 174.80
C PHE A 384 -116.10 -23.63 175.60
N LEU A 385 -115.95 -24.94 175.33
CA LEU A 385 -116.69 -25.99 176.05
C LEU A 385 -116.25 -26.10 177.52
N GLU A 386 -114.99 -25.84 177.85
CA GLU A 386 -114.49 -25.76 179.23
C GLU A 386 -115.11 -24.57 179.97
N CYS A 387 -115.27 -23.42 179.31
CA CYS A 387 -115.97 -22.27 179.87
C CYS A 387 -117.48 -22.53 180.04
N GLU A 388 -118.14 -23.13 179.05
CA GLU A 388 -119.56 -23.49 179.10
C GLU A 388 -119.84 -24.55 180.18
N ASN A 389 -119.00 -25.58 180.27
CA ASN A 389 -119.08 -26.61 181.32
C ASN A 389 -118.76 -26.03 182.72
N LYS A 390 -117.89 -25.02 182.80
CA LYS A 390 -117.63 -24.28 184.04
C LYS A 390 -118.80 -23.38 184.43
N GLU A 391 -119.46 -22.70 183.49
CA GLU A 391 -120.68 -21.94 183.78
C GLU A 391 -121.81 -22.87 184.27
N LEU A 392 -121.93 -24.07 183.69
CA LEU A 392 -122.86 -25.10 184.16
C LEU A 392 -122.50 -25.61 185.56
N GLN A 393 -121.22 -25.73 185.90
CA GLN A 393 -120.74 -26.06 187.26
C GLN A 393 -121.03 -24.92 188.25
N ASP A 394 -120.69 -23.67 187.91
CA ASP A 394 -120.96 -22.50 188.76
C ASP A 394 -122.48 -22.32 189.01
N ARG A 395 -123.32 -22.63 188.00
CA ARG A 395 -124.80 -22.68 188.15
C ARG A 395 -125.28 -23.85 189.02
N LEU A 396 -124.65 -25.02 188.93
CA LEU A 396 -124.98 -26.17 189.78
C LEU A 396 -124.65 -25.86 191.25
N ASP A 397 -123.47 -25.31 191.51
CA ASP A 397 -123.00 -24.96 192.84
C ASP A 397 -123.91 -23.87 193.47
N TYR A 398 -124.31 -22.84 192.72
CA TYR A 398 -125.29 -21.83 193.16
C TYR A 398 -126.68 -22.42 193.50
N LEU A 399 -127.14 -23.42 192.72
CA LEU A 399 -128.39 -24.13 193.01
C LEU A 399 -128.27 -25.03 194.25
N MET A 400 -127.09 -25.62 194.50
CA MET A 400 -126.80 -26.39 195.71
C MET A 400 -126.71 -25.50 196.97
N GLU A 401 -126.31 -24.24 196.82
CA GLU A 401 -126.17 -23.30 197.95
C GLU A 401 -127.52 -22.74 198.47
N THR A 402 -128.61 -22.92 197.72
CA THR A 402 -129.91 -22.25 197.98
C THR A 402 -131.05 -23.17 198.50
N GLN A 403 -130.77 -24.43 198.91
CA GLN A 403 -131.79 -25.36 199.43
C GLN A 403 -131.25 -26.25 200.59
N PRO A 404 -131.95 -26.35 201.75
CA PRO A 404 -131.42 -27.06 202.92
C PRO A 404 -131.62 -28.59 202.91
N ARG A 405 -130.52 -29.32 202.66
CA ARG A 405 -130.21 -30.70 203.07
C ARG A 405 -131.07 -31.88 202.60
N THR A 406 -130.41 -32.83 201.93
CA THR A 406 -130.48 -34.27 202.26
C THR A 406 -129.13 -34.95 201.99
N ASN A 407 -128.78 -35.98 202.78
CA ASN A 407 -127.66 -36.87 202.47
C ASN A 407 -128.18 -38.04 201.63
N VAL A 408 -127.49 -38.39 200.53
CA VAL A 408 -127.54 -39.74 199.94
C VAL A 408 -126.17 -40.08 199.34
N GLU A 409 -125.58 -41.19 199.79
CA GLU A 409 -124.54 -41.91 199.04
C GLU A 409 -125.20 -42.94 198.11
N THR A 410 -125.08 -42.78 196.80
CA THR A 410 -125.33 -43.84 195.81
C THR A 410 -124.33 -43.67 194.67
N ARG A 411 -123.48 -44.65 194.33
CA ARG A 411 -123.78 -46.02 193.84
C ARG A 411 -124.63 -46.02 192.59
N GLU A 412 -124.40 -46.81 191.55
CA GLU A 412 -123.38 -47.76 191.09
C GLU A 412 -123.89 -48.14 189.68
N ILE A 413 -123.63 -49.35 189.17
CA ILE A 413 -124.03 -49.87 187.83
C ILE A 413 -123.15 -49.25 186.73
N GLY A 414 -122.44 -50.01 185.89
CA GLY A 414 -122.48 -51.46 185.64
C GLY A 414 -122.91 -51.75 184.20
N VAL A 415 -122.73 -53.00 183.74
CA VAL A 415 -122.91 -53.44 182.33
C VAL A 415 -121.83 -52.84 181.40
N GLY A 416 -120.88 -53.59 180.82
CA GLY A 416 -120.62 -55.02 180.88
C GLY A 416 -121.39 -55.84 179.83
N CYS A 417 -120.77 -56.15 178.69
CA CYS A 417 -121.26 -57.16 177.74
C CYS A 417 -120.15 -57.63 176.79
N ASP A 418 -120.08 -58.94 176.56
CA ASP A 418 -119.25 -59.58 175.54
C ASP A 418 -120.02 -59.79 174.21
N LEU A 419 -119.30 -60.29 173.20
CA LEU A 419 -119.72 -60.78 171.88
C LEU A 419 -121.08 -61.54 171.84
N PRO A 420 -121.86 -61.52 170.71
CA PRO A 420 -121.36 -62.03 169.43
C PRO A 420 -121.92 -61.53 168.07
N SER A 421 -121.11 -61.71 167.02
CA SER A 421 -121.40 -62.23 165.65
C SER A 421 -122.71 -61.91 164.91
N SER A 422 -122.61 -61.38 163.67
CA SER A 422 -122.91 -62.17 162.43
C SER A 422 -122.92 -61.39 161.09
N ARG A 423 -121.91 -61.66 160.22
CA ARG A 423 -121.94 -61.63 158.72
C ARG A 423 -122.21 -60.27 158.02
N ARG A 424 -121.84 -60.06 156.73
CA ARG A 424 -121.50 -60.99 155.63
C ARG A 424 -120.45 -60.40 154.64
N SER A 425 -119.67 -61.26 153.99
CA SER A 425 -118.78 -60.97 152.82
C SER A 425 -119.54 -61.14 151.47
N PRO A 426 -118.95 -60.93 150.26
CA PRO A 426 -117.84 -61.72 149.64
C PRO A 426 -116.55 -60.91 149.34
N GLU A 427 -115.33 -61.45 149.16
CA GLU A 427 -114.70 -62.24 148.04
C GLU A 427 -114.44 -61.42 146.75
N THR A 428 -113.48 -61.71 145.84
CA THR A 428 -112.64 -62.89 145.45
C THR A 428 -111.23 -62.40 144.96
N SER A 429 -110.08 -63.04 145.23
CA SER A 429 -109.42 -64.26 144.68
C SER A 429 -108.40 -64.04 143.51
N ARG A 430 -107.49 -65.01 143.26
CA ARG A 430 -106.36 -64.96 142.29
C ARG A 430 -106.67 -65.72 140.97
N PRO A 431 -105.80 -65.62 139.94
CA PRO A 431 -105.24 -66.87 139.37
C PRO A 431 -103.69 -66.85 139.19
N VAL A 432 -103.13 -67.85 138.47
CA VAL A 432 -101.70 -68.25 138.44
C VAL A 432 -101.26 -68.76 137.05
N ARG A 433 -99.94 -68.66 136.73
CA ARG A 433 -99.20 -69.13 135.51
C ARG A 433 -99.44 -68.29 134.22
N THR A 434 -98.52 -68.23 133.24
CA THR A 434 -97.40 -69.16 132.91
C THR A 434 -96.15 -68.48 132.29
N TYR A 435 -94.95 -68.83 132.78
CA TYR A 435 -93.73 -69.24 132.03
C TYR A 435 -93.08 -68.32 130.94
N THR A 436 -92.09 -67.47 131.28
CA THR A 436 -90.59 -67.63 131.16
C THR A 436 -89.95 -67.08 129.84
N PRO A 437 -88.62 -67.15 129.52
CA PRO A 437 -87.79 -65.93 129.51
C PRO A 437 -86.77 -65.77 128.34
N PHE A 438 -85.89 -64.75 128.45
CA PHE A 438 -84.62 -64.54 127.72
C PHE A 438 -84.63 -64.41 126.18
N LYS A 439 -84.02 -63.30 125.69
CA LYS A 439 -82.71 -63.42 125.04
C LYS A 439 -81.83 -62.20 125.28
N ARG A 440 -80.52 -62.37 125.08
CA ARG A 440 -79.45 -61.37 125.23
C ARG A 440 -78.70 -61.28 123.88
N VAL A 441 -78.05 -60.14 123.63
CA VAL A 441 -76.78 -60.00 122.88
C VAL A 441 -76.77 -60.10 121.32
N LEU A 442 -76.11 -59.09 120.74
CA LEU A 442 -75.35 -58.95 119.46
C LEU A 442 -75.88 -59.48 118.11
N GLU A 443 -75.83 -58.57 117.12
CA GLU A 443 -75.25 -58.65 115.75
C GLU A 443 -75.71 -57.36 115.02
N PHE A 444 -74.92 -56.37 114.58
CA PHE A 444 -73.52 -56.20 114.17
C PHE A 444 -73.20 -56.66 112.72
N THR A 445 -73.09 -55.67 111.81
CA THR A 445 -72.57 -55.77 110.41
C THR A 445 -73.34 -56.66 109.42
N VAL A 446 -73.20 -56.56 108.09
CA VAL A 446 -72.38 -55.64 107.26
C VAL A 446 -73.18 -55.13 106.05
N LYS A 447 -72.87 -53.92 105.56
CA LYS A 447 -73.11 -53.55 104.15
C LYS A 447 -71.82 -53.82 103.37
N ASN A 448 -71.88 -54.62 102.31
CA ASN A 448 -70.94 -54.65 101.18
C ASN A 448 -71.71 -55.19 99.97
N ASN A 449 -71.62 -54.65 98.74
CA ASN A 449 -70.46 -54.24 97.92
C ASN A 449 -69.81 -55.41 97.17
N THR A 450 -70.42 -55.79 96.05
CA THR A 450 -69.83 -56.15 94.74
C THR A 450 -70.94 -55.83 93.72
N SER A 451 -70.73 -55.05 92.66
CA SER A 451 -69.80 -55.26 91.52
C SER A 451 -70.20 -56.48 90.70
#